data_AF-A0A3A4U873-F1
#
_entry.id   AF-A0A3A4U873-F1
#
_cell.length_a   1.000
_cell.length_b   1.000
_cell.length_c   1.000
_cell.angle_alpha   90.00
_cell.angle_beta   90.00
_cell.angle_gamma   90.00
#
_symmetry.space_group_name_H-M   'P 1'
#
loop_
_entity.id
_entity.type
_entity.pdbx_description
1 polymer ?
#
loop_
_entity_poly.entity_id
_entity_poly.type
_entity_poly.pdbx_seq_one_letter_code
_entity_poly.pdbx_strand_id
1 'polypeptide(L)'
;NDLGHTDDDEHFFQHLGYLTPELLRVLKPGRVAAVHVKDRIVPGGLSGFGFQTVSPFSDYTIAHFRQHGFAFLGRKTIVTDVVRENNQTYRLGWTEQCKDGSRMGCGMPEYLLLFRKPPTDRSNGYADEPVVKSKERYSRSRWQIDAHGFARSSGNRLIDPEELKSLPHEKIFKLFRDYSLAHVYDFEYHVKLGEALEQMGRLPVTFMLLQPPSWHPDVWTDIARMRTLNCQQERKGQEMHLCPLAFDLVDRVIEQFSMPGELVFDPFGGLMTVPYCAIRKGRRGLAVELNPTYFTDGAAYCEAAERQFAMPSLFDLDTEGVA
;
A
#
# COMPACT_ATOMS: atom_id res chain seq x y z
N ASN A 1 -10.41 24.41 5.94
CA ASN A 1 -8.99 24.06 6.17
C ASN A 1 -8.80 22.61 5.78
N ASP A 2 -7.84 22.37 4.90
CA ASP A 2 -7.42 21.03 4.48
C ASP A 2 -6.56 20.40 5.59
N LEU A 3 -6.67 19.08 5.78
CA LEU A 3 -5.83 18.33 6.72
C LEU A 3 -4.34 18.33 6.31
N GLY A 4 -4.01 18.77 5.09
CA GLY A 4 -2.64 19.00 4.64
C GLY A 4 -1.96 20.26 5.21
N HIS A 5 -2.71 21.19 5.82
CA HIS A 5 -2.17 22.45 6.33
C HIS A 5 -2.29 22.52 7.86
N THR A 6 -1.38 21.83 8.55
CA THR A 6 -1.35 21.69 10.02
C THR A 6 0.06 21.92 10.55
N ASP A 7 0.20 22.55 11.71
CA ASP A 7 1.51 22.88 12.29
C ASP A 7 2.22 21.66 12.87
N ASP A 8 1.45 20.73 13.45
CA ASP A 8 1.95 19.50 14.06
C ASP A 8 0.88 18.37 14.04
N ASP A 9 1.25 17.21 14.59
CA ASP A 9 0.35 16.06 14.68
C ASP A 9 -0.88 16.35 15.57
N GLU A 10 -0.76 17.16 16.62
CA GLU A 10 -1.88 17.48 17.51
C GLU A 10 -2.93 18.32 16.79
N HIS A 11 -2.50 19.40 16.13
CA HIS A 11 -3.34 20.25 15.29
C HIS A 11 -4.01 19.43 14.18
N PHE A 12 -3.29 18.48 13.58
CA PHE A 12 -3.86 17.54 12.60
C PHE A 12 -5.01 16.71 13.20
N PHE A 13 -4.82 16.08 14.36
CA PHE A 13 -5.86 15.25 14.96
C PHE A 13 -7.04 16.07 15.50
N GLN A 14 -6.81 17.31 15.95
CA GLN A 14 -7.88 18.25 16.28
C GLN A 14 -8.78 18.53 15.06
N HIS A 15 -8.18 18.79 13.90
CA HIS A 15 -8.94 18.98 12.65
C HIS A 15 -9.64 17.70 12.18
N LEU A 16 -8.95 16.56 12.22
CA LEU A 16 -9.54 15.26 11.87
C LEU A 16 -10.69 14.90 12.82
N GLY A 17 -10.69 15.43 14.05
CA GLY A 17 -11.75 15.27 15.04
C GLY A 17 -13.11 15.82 14.62
N TYR A 18 -13.18 16.81 13.71
CA TYR A 18 -14.45 17.26 13.13
C TYR A 18 -15.02 16.28 12.11
N LEU A 19 -14.16 15.60 11.35
CA LEU A 19 -14.57 14.69 10.28
C LEU A 19 -14.85 13.27 10.80
N THR A 20 -14.06 12.77 11.75
CA THR A 20 -14.11 11.37 12.20
C THR A 20 -15.49 10.94 12.74
N PRO A 21 -16.21 11.75 13.53
CA PRO A 21 -17.58 11.45 13.95
C PRO A 21 -18.54 11.31 12.77
N GLU A 22 -18.38 12.15 11.74
CA GLU A 22 -19.22 12.10 10.54
C GLU A 22 -18.93 10.85 9.71
N LEU A 23 -17.66 10.43 9.60
CA LEU A 23 -17.28 9.16 8.99
C LEU A 23 -17.93 7.98 9.72
N LEU A 24 -17.92 7.98 11.05
CA LEU A 24 -18.61 6.96 11.85
C LEU A 24 -20.12 7.02 11.62
N ARG A 25 -20.71 8.23 11.54
CA ARG A 25 -22.14 8.42 11.33
C ARG A 25 -22.59 7.80 10.02
N VAL A 26 -21.90 8.08 8.92
CA VAL A 26 -22.29 7.64 7.57
C VAL A 26 -21.94 6.18 7.27
N LEU A 27 -20.94 5.60 7.94
CA LEU A 27 -20.59 4.19 7.76
C LEU A 27 -21.72 3.30 8.26
N LYS A 28 -22.12 2.27 7.49
CA LYS A 28 -23.15 1.32 7.95
C LYS A 28 -22.64 0.56 9.20
N PRO A 29 -23.50 0.29 10.19
CA PRO A 29 -23.11 -0.47 11.38
C PRO A 29 -22.50 -1.83 11.01
N GLY A 30 -21.40 -2.18 11.66
CA GLY A 30 -20.65 -3.41 11.39
C GLY A 30 -19.72 -3.38 10.16
N ARG A 31 -19.66 -2.29 9.38
CA ARG A 31 -18.75 -2.13 8.24
C ARG A 31 -17.38 -1.58 8.64
N VAL A 32 -16.45 -1.62 7.69
CA VAL A 32 -15.02 -1.33 7.89
C VAL A 32 -14.66 0.04 7.33
N ALA A 33 -13.88 0.81 8.10
CA ALA A 33 -13.09 1.93 7.61
C ALA A 33 -11.63 1.48 7.52
N ALA A 34 -11.03 1.57 6.33
CA ALA A 34 -9.63 1.22 6.11
C ALA A 34 -8.81 2.48 5.88
N VAL A 35 -7.79 2.72 6.71
CA VAL A 35 -6.98 3.94 6.67
C VAL A 35 -5.55 3.57 6.28
N HIS A 36 -5.10 4.09 5.14
CA HIS A 36 -3.71 4.00 4.74
C HIS A 36 -2.92 5.12 5.40
N VAL A 37 -1.84 4.77 6.11
CA VAL A 37 -1.06 5.73 6.90
C VAL A 37 0.41 5.33 6.93
N LYS A 38 1.28 6.32 7.04
CA LYS A 38 2.72 6.13 7.24
C LYS A 38 3.16 6.89 8.49
N ASP A 39 4.09 6.30 9.24
CA ASP A 39 4.80 7.06 10.27
C ASP A 39 5.65 8.16 9.63
N ARG A 40 5.98 9.20 10.39
CA ARG A 40 6.69 10.38 9.85
C ARG A 40 8.09 10.46 10.45
N ILE A 41 9.10 10.69 9.61
CA ILE A 41 10.44 10.99 10.08
C ILE A 41 10.47 12.42 10.61
N VAL A 42 11.01 12.59 11.81
CA VAL A 42 11.28 13.89 12.42
C VAL A 42 12.78 14.19 12.26
N PRO A 43 13.15 15.22 11.48
CA PRO A 43 14.53 15.68 11.37
C PRO A 43 15.16 15.99 12.73
N GLY A 44 16.43 15.63 12.92
CA GLY A 44 17.11 15.81 14.22
C GLY A 44 17.27 17.25 14.69
N GLY A 45 17.19 18.22 13.77
CA GLY A 45 17.16 19.64 14.10
C GLY A 45 15.82 20.13 14.68
N LEU A 46 14.74 19.35 14.55
CA LEU A 46 13.40 19.71 15.00
C LEU A 46 13.02 19.07 16.34
N SER A 47 13.56 17.89 16.64
CA SER A 47 13.22 17.14 17.86
C SER A 47 14.03 17.55 19.10
N GLY A 48 15.10 18.34 18.92
CA GLY A 48 16.01 18.73 20.01
C GLY A 48 16.94 17.60 20.48
N PHE A 49 16.78 16.38 19.98
CA PHE A 49 17.63 15.24 20.35
C PHE A 49 18.97 15.21 19.58
N GLY A 50 19.11 15.99 18.52
CA GLY A 50 20.33 16.01 17.69
C GLY A 50 20.46 14.83 16.72
N PHE A 51 19.44 13.97 16.63
CA PHE A 51 19.34 12.87 15.66
C PHE A 51 17.89 12.65 15.21
N GLN A 52 17.71 11.97 14.07
CA GLN A 52 16.39 11.74 13.49
C GLN A 52 15.57 10.78 14.36
N THR A 53 14.32 11.15 14.61
CA THR A 53 13.36 10.29 15.32
C THR A 53 12.16 10.00 14.43
N VAL A 54 11.23 9.19 14.92
CA VAL A 54 9.99 8.84 14.22
C VAL A 54 8.81 9.35 15.04
N SER A 55 7.90 10.07 14.41
CA SER A 55 6.55 10.26 14.94
C SER A 55 5.73 9.03 14.60
N PRO A 56 5.22 8.27 15.60
CA PRO A 56 4.41 7.07 15.41
C PRO A 56 2.96 7.46 15.02
N PHE A 57 2.84 8.18 13.91
CA PHE A 57 1.60 8.76 13.43
C PHE A 57 0.51 7.70 13.18
N SER A 58 0.91 6.47 12.83
CA SER A 58 -0.02 5.34 12.72
C SER A 58 -0.65 4.97 14.07
N ASP A 59 0.10 5.05 15.17
CA ASP A 59 -0.42 4.75 16.51
C ASP A 59 -1.34 5.86 17.02
N TYR A 60 -1.01 7.12 16.75
CA TYR A 60 -1.90 8.24 17.03
C TYR A 60 -3.21 8.14 16.25
N THR A 61 -3.15 7.70 14.98
CA THR A 61 -4.35 7.43 14.18
C THR A 61 -5.22 6.34 14.82
N ILE A 62 -4.62 5.26 15.34
CA ILE A 62 -5.36 4.22 16.06
C ILE A 62 -6.04 4.78 17.31
N ALA A 63 -5.31 5.55 18.11
CA ALA A 63 -5.84 6.16 19.33
C ALA A 63 -7.03 7.08 19.01
N HIS A 64 -6.87 7.95 18.01
CA HIS A 64 -7.88 8.90 17.55
C HIS A 64 -9.18 8.21 17.12
N PHE A 65 -9.10 7.26 16.18
CA PHE A 65 -10.29 6.55 15.69
C PHE A 65 -11.00 5.77 16.81
N ARG A 66 -10.24 5.19 17.75
CA ARG A 66 -10.81 4.49 18.92
C ARG A 66 -11.55 5.44 19.85
N GLN A 67 -10.99 6.63 20.11
CA GLN A 67 -11.64 7.67 20.91
C GLN A 67 -12.99 8.10 20.29
N HIS A 68 -13.09 8.10 18.97
CA HIS A 68 -14.31 8.46 18.25
C HIS A 68 -15.30 7.30 18.04
N GLY A 69 -15.07 6.12 18.62
CA GLY A 69 -16.04 5.02 18.66
C GLY A 69 -15.82 3.91 17.63
N PHE A 70 -14.75 3.94 16.85
CA PHE A 70 -14.36 2.83 16.01
C PHE A 70 -13.64 1.73 16.82
N ALA A 71 -13.90 0.46 16.49
CA ALA A 71 -13.12 -0.67 16.99
C ALA A 71 -11.94 -0.95 16.08
N PHE A 72 -10.72 -0.98 16.62
CA PHE A 72 -9.53 -1.38 15.86
C PHE A 72 -9.48 -2.90 15.70
N LEU A 73 -9.45 -3.39 14.46
CA LEU A 73 -9.40 -4.82 14.14
C LEU A 73 -7.99 -5.34 13.93
N GLY A 74 -7.10 -4.50 13.42
CA GLY A 74 -5.72 -4.88 13.12
C GLY A 74 -5.06 -3.94 12.13
N ARG A 75 -3.75 -4.12 11.94
CA ARG A 75 -2.96 -3.41 10.94
C ARG A 75 -2.34 -4.40 9.96
N LYS A 76 -2.22 -4.00 8.71
CA LYS A 76 -1.40 -4.69 7.70
C LYS A 76 -0.16 -3.87 7.41
N THR A 77 1.01 -4.51 7.51
CA THR A 77 2.30 -3.87 7.23
C THR A 77 2.63 -3.94 5.74
N ILE A 78 3.04 -2.81 5.18
CA ILE A 78 3.37 -2.60 3.76
C ILE A 78 4.85 -2.16 3.72
N VAL A 79 5.76 -3.09 3.42
CA VAL A 79 7.20 -2.82 3.47
C VAL A 79 7.64 -1.95 2.29
N THR A 80 8.47 -0.96 2.58
CA THR A 80 9.11 -0.10 1.58
C THR A 80 10.55 -0.57 1.32
N ASP A 81 11.02 -0.43 0.08
CA ASP A 81 12.44 -0.60 -0.25
C ASP A 81 13.29 0.46 0.46
N VAL A 82 14.24 0.00 1.27
CA VAL A 82 15.06 0.86 2.14
C VAL A 82 16.04 1.75 1.38
N VAL A 83 16.47 1.36 0.18
CA VAL A 83 17.37 2.17 -0.64
C VAL A 83 16.59 3.28 -1.34
N ARG A 84 15.37 2.99 -1.83
CA ARG A 84 14.45 4.01 -2.34
C ARG A 84 14.05 5.00 -1.27
N GLU A 85 13.79 4.52 -0.06
CA GLU A 85 13.52 5.40 1.07
C GLU A 85 14.74 6.27 1.40
N ASN A 86 15.94 5.69 1.44
CA ASN A 86 17.18 6.42 1.70
C ASN A 86 17.51 7.43 0.60
N ASN A 87 17.27 7.11 -0.67
CA ASN A 87 17.50 8.04 -1.78
C ASN A 87 16.60 9.30 -1.71
N GLN A 88 15.54 9.26 -0.90
CA GLN A 88 14.65 10.40 -0.66
C GLN A 88 14.92 11.10 0.67
N THR A 89 15.41 10.38 1.69
CA THR A 89 15.48 10.86 3.08
C THR A 89 16.90 10.94 3.65
N TYR A 90 17.87 10.29 3.01
CA TYR A 90 19.28 10.16 3.40
C TYR A 90 19.52 9.68 4.85
N ARG A 91 18.52 9.06 5.48
CA ARG A 91 18.53 8.68 6.91
C ARG A 91 19.13 7.31 7.21
N LEU A 92 19.29 6.46 6.18
CA LEU A 92 19.80 5.09 6.27
C LEU A 92 21.12 4.96 5.46
N GLY A 93 21.90 6.05 5.41
CA GLY A 93 23.13 6.10 4.62
C GLY A 93 24.18 5.12 5.13
N TRP A 94 24.65 4.23 4.26
CA TRP A 94 25.67 3.23 4.60
C TRP A 94 26.95 3.85 5.16
N THR A 95 27.44 4.94 4.55
CA THR A 95 28.62 5.66 5.05
C THR A 95 28.43 6.17 6.47
N GLU A 96 27.24 6.65 6.81
CA GLU A 96 26.94 7.12 8.17
C GLU A 96 26.78 5.96 9.15
N GLN A 97 26.20 4.82 8.72
CA GLN A 97 26.13 3.58 9.51
C GLN A 97 27.53 3.07 9.87
N CYS A 98 28.48 3.16 8.95
CA CYS A 98 29.87 2.77 9.18
C CYS A 98 30.63 3.72 10.12
N LYS A 99 30.20 5.00 10.23
CA LYS A 99 30.77 5.96 11.17
C LYS A 99 30.22 5.74 12.58
N ASP A 100 28.92 5.56 12.69
CA ASP A 100 28.22 5.27 13.95
C ASP A 100 26.87 4.60 13.62
N GLY A 101 26.75 3.31 13.93
CA GLY A 101 25.53 2.55 13.67
C GLY A 101 24.42 2.81 14.70
N SER A 102 24.74 3.43 15.85
CA SER A 102 23.77 3.62 16.93
C SER A 102 22.71 4.68 16.63
N ARG A 103 23.00 5.58 15.70
CA ARG A 103 22.07 6.63 15.22
C ARG A 103 21.14 6.18 14.09
N MET A 104 21.26 4.93 13.62
CA MET A 104 20.45 4.45 12.50
C MET A 104 19.14 3.83 12.95
N GLY A 105 18.06 4.27 12.31
CA GLY A 105 16.77 3.60 12.38
C GLY A 105 16.69 2.39 11.43
N CYS A 106 15.49 1.86 11.28
CA CYS A 106 15.17 0.82 10.30
C CYS A 106 14.28 1.37 9.19
N GLY A 107 14.09 0.63 8.09
CA GLY A 107 13.15 0.98 7.01
C GLY A 107 11.74 1.24 7.53
N MET A 108 11.05 2.25 6.99
CA MET A 108 9.75 2.67 7.50
C MET A 108 8.62 2.08 6.63
N PRO A 109 7.91 1.06 7.12
CA PRO A 109 6.77 0.54 6.40
C PRO A 109 5.62 1.56 6.39
N GLU A 110 4.73 1.37 5.44
CA GLU A 110 3.39 1.95 5.43
C GLU A 110 2.43 0.95 6.08
N TYR A 111 1.26 1.41 6.51
CA TYR A 111 0.26 0.59 7.18
C TYR A 111 -1.12 0.80 6.59
N LEU A 112 -1.86 -0.29 6.47
CA LEU A 112 -3.31 -0.25 6.33
C LEU A 112 -3.94 -0.62 7.67
N LEU A 113 -4.53 0.38 8.33
CA LEU A 113 -5.25 0.21 9.58
C LEU A 113 -6.70 -0.14 9.30
N LEU A 114 -7.21 -1.19 9.95
CA LEU A 114 -8.59 -1.65 9.80
C LEU A 114 -9.38 -1.30 11.04
N PHE A 115 -10.42 -0.48 10.86
CA PHE A 115 -11.36 -0.07 11.88
C PHE A 115 -12.75 -0.56 11.53
N ARG A 116 -13.57 -0.84 12.54
CA ARG A 116 -14.96 -1.29 12.36
C ARG A 116 -15.91 -0.47 13.19
N LYS A 117 -17.01 -0.03 12.59
CA LYS A 117 -18.15 0.53 13.33
C LYS A 117 -18.87 -0.61 14.06
N PRO A 118 -19.15 -0.51 15.37
CA PRO A 118 -19.94 -1.52 16.06
C PRO A 118 -21.31 -1.75 15.37
N PRO A 119 -21.79 -2.99 15.26
CA PRO A 119 -23.16 -3.25 14.81
C PRO A 119 -24.19 -2.72 15.81
N THR A 120 -25.42 -2.54 15.35
CA THR A 120 -26.52 -2.05 16.19
C THR A 120 -26.88 -3.09 17.26
N ASP A 121 -27.01 -4.36 16.85
CA ASP A 121 -27.07 -5.50 17.77
C ASP A 121 -25.69 -6.15 17.91
N ARG A 122 -25.26 -6.36 19.17
CA ARG A 122 -23.94 -6.89 19.53
C ARG A 122 -23.96 -8.35 19.97
N SER A 123 -25.12 -9.02 19.89
CA SER A 123 -25.31 -10.39 20.36
C SER A 123 -24.45 -11.44 19.64
N ASN A 124 -24.12 -11.23 18.36
CA ASN A 124 -23.44 -12.22 17.51
C ASN A 124 -22.22 -11.67 16.74
N GLY A 125 -21.97 -10.36 16.81
CA GLY A 125 -20.81 -9.70 16.19
C GLY A 125 -20.89 -9.52 14.68
N TYR A 126 -21.93 -9.96 13.97
CA TYR A 126 -22.12 -9.70 12.54
C TYR A 126 -22.48 -8.23 12.27
N ALA A 127 -22.32 -7.80 11.02
CA ALA A 127 -22.81 -6.49 10.60
C ALA A 127 -24.32 -6.54 10.39
N ASP A 128 -25.00 -5.42 10.61
CA ASP A 128 -26.45 -5.28 10.38
C ASP A 128 -26.81 -5.71 8.95
N GLU A 129 -25.96 -5.37 7.99
CA GLU A 129 -25.93 -5.97 6.65
C GLU A 129 -24.61 -6.73 6.49
N PRO A 130 -24.58 -8.07 6.42
CA PRO A 130 -23.34 -8.83 6.26
C PRO A 130 -22.66 -8.68 4.89
N VAL A 131 -21.32 -8.78 4.81
CA VAL A 131 -20.61 -9.00 3.52
C VAL A 131 -20.61 -10.51 3.27
N VAL A 132 -21.46 -11.00 2.36
CA VAL A 132 -21.60 -12.44 2.11
C VAL A 132 -20.82 -12.84 0.87
N LYS A 133 -19.95 -13.84 0.97
CA LYS A 133 -19.23 -14.39 -0.19
C LYS A 133 -19.45 -15.89 -0.26
N SER A 134 -19.66 -16.40 -1.47
CA SER A 134 -19.70 -17.84 -1.69
C SER A 134 -18.29 -18.44 -1.53
N LYS A 135 -18.20 -19.70 -1.10
CA LYS A 135 -16.90 -20.38 -0.90
C LYS A 135 -16.18 -20.63 -2.22
N GLU A 136 -16.93 -20.71 -3.32
CA GLU A 136 -16.44 -20.84 -4.68
C GLU A 136 -15.73 -19.56 -5.13
N ARG A 137 -16.32 -18.39 -4.82
CA ARG A 137 -15.78 -17.08 -5.20
C ARG A 137 -14.71 -16.55 -4.23
N TYR A 138 -14.81 -16.90 -2.95
CA TYR A 138 -13.87 -16.47 -1.90
C TYR A 138 -13.26 -17.69 -1.20
N SER A 139 -12.28 -18.27 -1.87
CA SER A 139 -11.66 -19.52 -1.44
C SER A 139 -10.93 -19.37 -0.10
N ARG A 140 -10.75 -20.50 0.59
CA ARG A 140 -9.95 -20.56 1.84
C ARG A 140 -8.52 -20.06 1.64
N SER A 141 -7.91 -20.33 0.48
CA SER A 141 -6.57 -19.84 0.15
C SER A 141 -6.55 -18.31 0.04
N ARG A 142 -7.53 -17.70 -0.65
CA ARG A 142 -7.69 -16.25 -0.69
C ARG A 142 -7.90 -15.66 0.70
N TRP A 143 -8.75 -16.28 1.54
CA TRP A 143 -8.96 -15.85 2.92
C TRP A 143 -7.67 -15.85 3.74
N GLN A 144 -6.86 -16.92 3.68
CA GLN A 144 -5.59 -16.98 4.43
C GLN A 144 -4.66 -15.83 4.07
N ILE A 145 -4.58 -15.49 2.78
CA ILE A 145 -3.77 -14.37 2.27
C ILE A 145 -4.35 -13.01 2.71
N ASP A 146 -5.67 -12.85 2.60
CA ASP A 146 -6.36 -11.62 2.97
C ASP A 146 -6.40 -11.39 4.50
N ALA A 147 -6.37 -12.43 5.32
CA ALA A 147 -6.37 -12.36 6.78
C ALA A 147 -4.98 -12.14 7.38
N HIS A 148 -3.92 -12.41 6.62
CA HIS A 148 -2.55 -12.24 7.07
C HIS A 148 -2.23 -10.75 7.32
N GLY A 149 -1.50 -10.45 8.39
CA GLY A 149 -1.09 -9.09 8.77
C GLY A 149 -0.05 -8.45 7.82
N PHE A 150 0.24 -9.10 6.72
CA PHE A 150 1.24 -8.74 5.72
C PHE A 150 0.69 -9.07 4.32
N ALA A 151 0.71 -8.13 3.35
CA ALA A 151 0.09 -8.27 2.01
C ALA A 151 1.07 -8.18 0.81
N ARG A 152 0.84 -9.01 -0.26
CA ARG A 152 1.80 -9.46 -1.33
C ARG A 152 1.13 -9.71 -2.75
N SER A 153 1.73 -9.57 -3.97
CA SER A 153 1.39 -9.11 -5.40
C SER A 153 2.44 -9.73 -6.29
N SER A 154 2.04 -10.10 -7.50
CA SER A 154 2.56 -11.26 -8.20
C SER A 154 3.35 -10.90 -9.46
N GLY A 155 4.64 -11.22 -9.47
CA GLY A 155 5.48 -11.30 -10.69
C GLY A 155 6.34 -12.58 -10.65
N ASN A 156 6.06 -13.58 -11.51
CA ASN A 156 6.46 -14.99 -11.30
C ASN A 156 7.68 -15.54 -12.14
N ARG A 157 8.30 -16.63 -11.57
CA ARG A 157 9.05 -17.84 -12.08
C ARG A 157 10.63 -17.97 -12.08
N LEU A 158 11.13 -19.21 -11.81
CA LEU A 158 12.50 -19.79 -11.54
C LEU A 158 13.40 -20.20 -12.76
N ILE A 159 14.77 -20.12 -12.64
CA ILE A 159 15.83 -20.41 -13.68
C ILE A 159 17.13 -21.12 -13.10
N ASP A 160 17.90 -21.81 -13.97
CA ASP A 160 19.13 -22.64 -13.78
C ASP A 160 20.49 -21.85 -13.75
N PRO A 161 21.51 -22.29 -12.97
CA PRO A 161 22.81 -21.62 -12.83
C PRO A 161 23.71 -21.49 -14.08
N GLU A 162 23.68 -22.39 -15.06
CA GLU A 162 24.54 -22.25 -16.26
C GLU A 162 24.03 -21.15 -17.21
N GLU A 163 22.78 -20.70 -17.03
CA GLU A 163 22.20 -19.59 -17.79
C GLU A 163 22.72 -18.22 -17.34
N LEU A 164 23.45 -18.11 -16.21
CA LEU A 164 23.84 -16.85 -15.57
C LEU A 164 25.02 -16.10 -16.20
N LYS A 165 25.91 -16.80 -16.90
CA LYS A 165 27.25 -16.30 -17.28
C LYS A 165 27.23 -15.12 -18.28
N SER A 166 26.17 -14.96 -19.05
CA SER A 166 26.04 -13.97 -20.13
C SER A 166 24.96 -12.91 -19.86
N LEU A 167 24.41 -12.86 -18.64
CA LEU A 167 23.19 -12.10 -18.37
C LEU A 167 23.45 -10.68 -17.81
N PRO A 168 22.66 -9.69 -18.24
CA PRO A 168 22.63 -8.35 -17.63
C PRO A 168 22.22 -8.39 -16.15
N HIS A 169 22.62 -7.39 -15.37
CA HIS A 169 22.41 -7.33 -13.90
C HIS A 169 20.94 -7.54 -13.46
N GLU A 170 19.98 -7.04 -14.23
CA GLU A 170 18.55 -7.20 -13.98
C GLU A 170 18.10 -8.68 -13.97
N LYS A 171 18.77 -9.53 -14.76
CA LYS A 171 18.51 -10.97 -14.82
C LYS A 171 19.18 -11.77 -13.71
N ILE A 172 20.35 -11.33 -13.23
CA ILE A 172 21.08 -11.98 -12.12
C ILE A 172 20.35 -11.77 -10.79
N PHE A 173 19.81 -10.56 -10.56
CA PHE A 173 18.98 -10.22 -9.39
C PHE A 173 17.83 -11.21 -9.16
N LYS A 174 17.19 -11.63 -10.26
CA LYS A 174 16.04 -12.53 -10.23
C LYS A 174 16.40 -13.98 -9.87
N LEU A 175 17.61 -14.42 -10.22
CA LEU A 175 18.13 -15.77 -10.00
C LEU A 175 18.68 -15.98 -8.59
N PHE A 176 19.37 -14.98 -8.03
CA PHE A 176 19.90 -15.05 -6.66
C PHE A 176 18.80 -15.11 -5.59
N ARG A 177 17.68 -14.40 -5.83
CA ARG A 177 16.45 -14.46 -5.03
C ARG A 177 15.93 -15.89 -4.84
N ASP A 178 16.04 -16.70 -5.88
CA ASP A 178 15.42 -18.02 -5.94
C ASP A 178 16.29 -19.12 -5.27
N TYR A 179 17.62 -19.00 -5.31
CA TYR A 179 18.57 -19.90 -4.61
C TYR A 179 18.53 -19.75 -3.08
N SER A 180 18.42 -18.51 -2.61
CA SER A 180 18.40 -18.17 -1.17
C SER A 180 17.12 -18.63 -0.45
N LEU A 181 16.06 -18.96 -1.18
CA LEU A 181 14.82 -19.55 -0.64
C LEU A 181 14.95 -21.06 -0.35
N ALA A 182 16.00 -21.73 -0.83
CA ALA A 182 16.15 -23.19 -0.78
C ALA A 182 17.23 -23.70 0.20
N HIS A 183 18.04 -22.84 0.80
CA HIS A 183 19.13 -23.20 1.71
C HIS A 183 19.05 -22.38 3.02
N VAL A 184 19.55 -22.94 4.12
CA VAL A 184 19.66 -22.20 5.39
C VAL A 184 20.58 -21.01 5.18
N TYR A 185 20.07 -19.82 5.50
CA TYR A 185 20.77 -18.56 5.31
C TYR A 185 22.11 -18.52 6.06
N ASP A 186 23.19 -18.30 5.31
CA ASP A 186 24.55 -18.10 5.82
C ASP A 186 24.99 -16.65 5.55
N PHE A 187 25.02 -15.87 6.63
CA PHE A 187 25.32 -14.44 6.62
C PHE A 187 26.74 -14.14 6.10
N GLU A 188 27.74 -14.91 6.51
CA GLU A 188 29.15 -14.67 6.18
C GLU A 188 29.43 -14.97 4.70
N TYR A 189 28.74 -15.97 4.14
CA TYR A 189 28.80 -16.26 2.71
C TYR A 189 28.12 -15.16 1.86
N HIS A 190 26.99 -14.61 2.32
CA HIS A 190 26.29 -13.50 1.65
C HIS A 190 27.19 -12.26 1.58
N VAL A 191 27.82 -11.88 2.69
CA VAL A 191 28.77 -10.75 2.75
C VAL A 191 29.91 -10.94 1.77
N LYS A 192 30.54 -12.12 1.78
CA LYS A 192 31.66 -12.47 0.88
C LYS A 192 31.29 -12.38 -0.61
N LEU A 193 30.06 -12.74 -0.97
CA LEU A 193 29.54 -12.62 -2.35
C LEU A 193 29.37 -11.15 -2.76
N GLY A 194 28.91 -10.30 -1.85
CA GLY A 194 28.81 -8.86 -2.06
C GLY A 194 30.18 -8.21 -2.28
N GLU A 195 31.16 -8.54 -1.44
CA GLU A 195 32.54 -8.04 -1.54
C GLU A 195 33.22 -8.44 -2.86
N ALA A 196 32.98 -9.67 -3.34
CA ALA A 196 33.49 -10.12 -4.63
C ALA A 196 32.89 -9.34 -5.82
N LEU A 197 31.60 -9.01 -5.77
CA LEU A 197 30.94 -8.20 -6.81
C LEU A 197 31.40 -6.73 -6.78
N GLU A 198 31.72 -6.19 -5.60
CA GLU A 198 32.29 -4.85 -5.43
C GLU A 198 33.70 -4.76 -6.03
N GLN A 199 34.57 -5.73 -5.77
CA GLN A 199 35.92 -5.77 -6.35
C GLN A 199 35.92 -5.85 -7.89
N MET A 200 34.84 -6.37 -8.48
CA MET A 200 34.62 -6.43 -9.92
C MET A 200 33.94 -5.17 -10.48
N GLY A 201 33.61 -4.18 -9.63
CA GLY A 201 32.90 -2.95 -10.01
C GLY A 201 31.45 -3.18 -10.45
N ARG A 202 30.82 -4.27 -9.99
CA ARG A 202 29.48 -4.69 -10.44
C ARG A 202 28.39 -4.51 -9.38
N LEU A 203 28.73 -4.10 -8.16
CA LEU A 203 27.77 -3.81 -7.11
C LEU A 203 27.21 -2.37 -7.31
N PRO A 204 25.90 -2.21 -7.54
CA PRO A 204 25.31 -0.92 -7.87
C PRO A 204 25.11 -0.04 -6.63
N VAL A 205 25.30 1.28 -6.81
CA VAL A 205 25.11 2.31 -5.77
C VAL A 205 23.70 2.90 -5.73
N THR A 206 22.85 2.57 -6.71
CA THR A 206 21.50 3.14 -6.87
C THR A 206 20.39 2.27 -6.28
N PHE A 207 20.65 0.98 -6.04
CA PHE A 207 19.73 0.02 -5.44
C PHE A 207 20.52 -1.17 -4.85
N MET A 208 19.95 -1.89 -3.89
CA MET A 208 20.63 -3.06 -3.30
C MET A 208 20.48 -4.28 -4.21
N LEU A 209 21.60 -4.82 -4.72
CA LEU A 209 21.62 -5.95 -5.67
C LEU A 209 21.43 -7.32 -5.01
N LEU A 210 22.02 -7.54 -3.83
CA LEU A 210 21.96 -8.82 -3.11
C LEU A 210 21.03 -8.71 -1.90
N GLN A 211 19.75 -8.46 -2.13
CA GLN A 211 18.77 -8.38 -1.04
C GLN A 211 18.50 -9.78 -0.47
N PRO A 212 18.57 -10.00 0.86
CA PRO A 212 18.17 -11.27 1.45
C PRO A 212 16.64 -11.45 1.27
N PRO A 213 16.19 -12.47 0.52
CA PRO A 213 14.76 -12.72 0.38
C PRO A 213 14.22 -13.30 1.70
N SER A 214 13.02 -12.90 2.08
CA SER A 214 12.37 -13.48 3.24
C SER A 214 11.89 -14.90 2.93
N TRP A 215 11.88 -15.74 3.96
CA TRP A 215 11.77 -17.20 3.85
C TRP A 215 10.33 -17.68 3.57
N HIS A 216 9.40 -16.76 3.32
CA HIS A 216 8.00 -17.03 3.04
C HIS A 216 7.69 -16.70 1.57
N PRO A 217 7.10 -17.61 0.77
CA PRO A 217 7.08 -17.50 -0.70
C PRO A 217 6.35 -16.28 -1.25
N ASP A 218 5.41 -15.74 -0.49
CA ASP A 218 4.80 -14.46 -0.80
C ASP A 218 5.52 -13.40 0.01
N VAL A 219 6.76 -13.04 -0.38
CA VAL A 219 7.52 -11.87 0.10
C VAL A 219 7.62 -10.67 -0.87
N TRP A 220 7.16 -9.48 -0.44
CA TRP A 220 7.17 -8.17 -1.07
C TRP A 220 8.31 -7.42 -0.46
N THR A 221 9.34 -7.31 -1.27
CA THR A 221 10.48 -6.46 -1.06
C THR A 221 10.50 -5.36 -2.12
N ASP A 222 9.46 -5.25 -2.96
CA ASP A 222 9.49 -4.56 -4.25
C ASP A 222 8.16 -3.88 -4.66
N ILE A 223 7.51 -3.10 -3.80
CA ILE A 223 6.31 -2.32 -4.18
C ILE A 223 6.64 -1.43 -5.39
N ALA A 224 6.03 -1.77 -6.54
CA ALA A 224 6.14 -1.00 -7.76
C ALA A 224 5.30 0.28 -7.65
N ARG A 225 5.89 1.35 -7.09
CA ARG A 225 5.32 2.71 -7.05
C ARG A 225 4.85 3.24 -8.43
N MET A 226 5.17 2.54 -9.52
CA MET A 226 4.83 2.88 -10.90
C MET A 226 3.40 2.53 -11.36
N ARG A 227 2.59 1.80 -10.56
CA ARG A 227 1.18 1.49 -10.90
C ARG A 227 0.20 2.34 -10.09
N THR A 228 0.17 3.63 -10.38
CA THR A 228 -0.75 4.60 -9.79
C THR A 228 -1.30 5.54 -10.86
N LEU A 229 -2.32 6.34 -10.53
CA LEU A 229 -2.88 7.34 -11.45
C LEU A 229 -1.84 8.41 -11.86
N ASN A 230 -0.94 8.80 -10.94
CA ASN A 230 0.18 9.71 -11.26
C ASN A 230 1.04 9.23 -12.43
N CYS A 231 1.35 7.93 -12.49
CA CYS A 231 2.18 7.39 -13.58
C CYS A 231 1.47 7.45 -14.94
N GLN A 232 0.14 7.59 -14.95
CA GLN A 232 -0.63 7.87 -16.17
C GLN A 232 -0.66 9.36 -16.52
N GLN A 233 -0.55 10.27 -15.54
CA GLN A 233 -0.45 11.73 -15.73
C GLN A 233 0.95 12.17 -16.18
N GLU A 234 2.02 11.52 -15.72
CA GLU A 234 3.40 11.83 -16.12
C GLU A 234 3.60 11.68 -17.64
N ARG A 235 2.88 10.73 -18.27
CA ARG A 235 2.81 10.60 -19.74
C ARG A 235 2.17 11.78 -20.45
N LYS A 236 1.45 12.64 -19.72
CA LYS A 236 0.70 13.81 -20.22
C LYS A 236 1.27 15.15 -19.74
N GLY A 237 2.39 15.16 -18.99
CA GLY A 237 3.08 16.39 -18.58
C GLY A 237 2.36 17.24 -17.53
N GLN A 238 1.50 16.65 -16.70
CA GLN A 238 0.79 17.34 -15.62
C GLN A 238 1.54 17.27 -14.27
N GLU A 239 1.24 18.18 -13.34
CA GLU A 239 1.83 18.23 -11.99
C GLU A 239 1.62 16.93 -11.20
N MET A 240 2.65 16.50 -10.45
CA MET A 240 2.63 15.24 -9.69
C MET A 240 1.92 15.36 -8.34
N HIS A 241 1.02 14.43 -8.03
CA HIS A 241 0.48 14.28 -6.67
C HIS A 241 1.56 13.73 -5.71
N LEU A 242 1.74 14.33 -4.53
CA LEU A 242 2.88 14.06 -3.65
C LEU A 242 2.94 12.62 -3.08
N CYS A 243 1.83 11.88 -3.09
CA CYS A 243 1.79 10.47 -2.64
C CYS A 243 0.61 9.70 -3.27
N PRO A 244 0.79 9.01 -4.40
CA PRO A 244 -0.32 8.30 -5.03
C PRO A 244 -0.54 6.92 -4.39
N LEU A 245 -1.80 6.61 -4.06
CA LEU A 245 -2.19 5.32 -3.50
C LEU A 245 -2.08 4.19 -4.56
N ALA A 246 -1.48 3.06 -4.19
CA ALA A 246 -1.29 1.92 -5.10
C ALA A 246 -2.59 1.14 -5.35
N PHE A 247 -2.88 0.82 -6.62
CA PHE A 247 -4.11 0.11 -7.00
C PHE A 247 -4.27 -1.25 -6.30
N ASP A 248 -3.19 -2.03 -6.20
CA ASP A 248 -3.21 -3.38 -5.62
C ASP A 248 -3.71 -3.40 -4.17
N LEU A 249 -3.44 -2.33 -3.41
CA LEU A 249 -3.90 -2.18 -2.04
C LEU A 249 -5.41 -1.92 -2.01
N VAL A 250 -5.86 -0.92 -2.76
CA VAL A 250 -7.27 -0.51 -2.85
C VAL A 250 -8.15 -1.67 -3.33
N ASP A 251 -7.70 -2.36 -4.38
CA ASP A 251 -8.41 -3.48 -4.98
C ASP A 251 -8.71 -4.59 -3.98
N ARG A 252 -7.75 -4.92 -3.10
CA ARG A 252 -7.94 -5.94 -2.07
C ARG A 252 -8.94 -5.50 -1.02
N VAL A 253 -8.83 -4.26 -0.54
CA VAL A 253 -9.73 -3.74 0.50
C VAL A 253 -11.18 -3.77 0.02
N ILE A 254 -11.42 -3.31 -1.21
CA ILE A 254 -12.76 -3.30 -1.81
C ILE A 254 -13.29 -4.73 -1.94
N GLU A 255 -12.52 -5.67 -2.49
CA GLU A 255 -12.97 -7.06 -2.64
C GLU A 255 -13.12 -7.79 -1.29
N GLN A 256 -12.31 -7.42 -0.30
CA GLN A 256 -12.32 -8.02 1.02
C GLN A 256 -13.51 -7.53 1.86
N PHE A 257 -13.90 -6.26 1.76
CA PHE A 257 -14.84 -5.64 2.70
C PHE A 257 -16.12 -5.07 2.08
N SER A 258 -16.36 -5.27 0.79
CA SER A 258 -17.59 -4.84 0.11
C SER A 258 -18.14 -5.87 -0.88
N MET A 259 -19.44 -5.78 -1.12
CA MET A 259 -20.19 -6.52 -2.14
C MET A 259 -20.31 -5.70 -3.43
N PRO A 260 -20.45 -6.36 -4.60
CA PRO A 260 -20.85 -5.68 -5.83
C PRO A 260 -22.11 -4.84 -5.61
N GLY A 261 -22.17 -3.67 -6.25
CA GLY A 261 -23.24 -2.68 -6.09
C GLY A 261 -23.16 -1.81 -4.84
N GLU A 262 -22.33 -2.16 -3.84
CA GLU A 262 -22.16 -1.32 -2.65
C GLU A 262 -21.34 -0.06 -2.92
N LEU A 263 -21.53 0.92 -2.04
CA LEU A 263 -20.82 2.20 -2.08
C LEU A 263 -19.49 2.10 -1.32
N VAL A 264 -18.40 2.49 -1.99
CA VAL A 264 -17.09 2.71 -1.39
C VAL A 264 -16.84 4.21 -1.34
N PHE A 265 -16.59 4.73 -0.14
CA PHE A 265 -16.42 6.16 0.12
C PHE A 265 -14.97 6.49 0.48
N ASP A 266 -14.41 7.53 -0.14
CA ASP A 266 -13.10 8.11 0.18
C ASP A 266 -13.20 9.61 0.49
N PRO A 267 -13.04 10.04 1.76
CA PRO A 267 -13.10 11.46 2.12
C PRO A 267 -11.88 12.27 1.64
N PHE A 268 -10.84 11.63 1.11
CA PHE A 268 -9.61 12.26 0.61
C PHE A 268 -9.32 11.76 -0.81
N GLY A 269 -10.18 12.13 -1.75
CA GLY A 269 -10.24 11.54 -3.08
C GLY A 269 -8.93 11.63 -3.86
N GLY A 270 -8.17 12.71 -3.74
CA GLY A 270 -6.99 12.97 -4.56
C GLY A 270 -7.33 12.83 -6.04
N LEU A 271 -6.62 11.92 -6.73
CA LEU A 271 -6.88 11.58 -8.13
C LEU A 271 -8.03 10.58 -8.32
N MET A 272 -8.82 10.30 -7.29
CA MET A 272 -9.97 9.40 -7.34
C MET A 272 -9.59 7.93 -7.54
N THR A 273 -8.43 7.49 -6.99
CA THR A 273 -7.97 6.09 -7.07
C THR A 273 -8.98 5.10 -6.47
N VAL A 274 -9.54 5.43 -5.29
CA VAL A 274 -10.52 4.57 -4.61
C VAL A 274 -11.82 4.41 -5.40
N PRO A 275 -12.52 5.51 -5.81
CA PRO A 275 -13.73 5.37 -6.62
C PRO A 275 -13.45 4.73 -8.00
N TYR A 276 -12.31 5.04 -8.65
CA TYR A 276 -11.89 4.38 -9.88
C TYR A 276 -11.80 2.85 -9.73
N CYS A 277 -11.11 2.37 -8.69
CA CYS A 277 -11.01 0.94 -8.38
C CYS A 277 -12.38 0.33 -8.02
N ALA A 278 -13.23 1.07 -7.30
CA ALA A 278 -14.58 0.62 -6.96
C ALA A 278 -15.42 0.35 -8.21
N ILE A 279 -15.47 1.32 -9.14
CA ILE A 279 -16.19 1.21 -10.42
C ILE A 279 -15.71 -0.02 -11.20
N ARG A 280 -14.40 -0.18 -11.35
CA ARG A 280 -13.81 -1.33 -12.07
C ARG A 280 -14.12 -2.69 -11.44
N LYS A 281 -14.48 -2.72 -10.16
CA LYS A 281 -14.91 -3.93 -9.45
C LYS A 281 -16.43 -4.06 -9.35
N GLY A 282 -17.20 -3.27 -10.08
CA GLY A 282 -18.66 -3.30 -10.04
C GLY A 282 -19.25 -2.79 -8.73
N ARG A 283 -18.57 -1.85 -8.07
CA ARG A 283 -19.06 -1.10 -6.89
C ARG A 283 -19.31 0.35 -7.30
N ARG A 284 -20.04 1.09 -6.47
CA ARG A 284 -20.21 2.54 -6.64
C ARG A 284 -19.08 3.24 -5.90
N GLY A 285 -18.41 4.19 -6.56
CA GLY A 285 -17.42 5.07 -5.92
C GLY A 285 -18.05 6.39 -5.49
N LEU A 286 -17.67 6.90 -4.32
CA LEU A 286 -17.92 8.27 -3.90
C LEU A 286 -16.66 8.83 -3.26
N ALA A 287 -16.33 10.08 -3.56
CA ALA A 287 -15.19 10.74 -2.94
C ALA A 287 -15.40 12.24 -2.80
N VAL A 288 -14.64 12.86 -1.89
CA VAL A 288 -14.54 14.32 -1.71
C VAL A 288 -13.10 14.73 -1.98
N GLU A 289 -12.90 15.77 -2.78
CA GLU A 289 -11.59 16.35 -3.06
C GLU A 289 -11.71 17.87 -3.07
N LEU A 290 -10.82 18.55 -2.33
CA LEU A 290 -10.85 20.01 -2.17
C LEU A 290 -10.10 20.72 -3.30
N ASN A 291 -9.06 20.09 -3.85
CA ASN A 291 -8.29 20.65 -4.94
C ASN A 291 -9.06 20.50 -6.26
N PRO A 292 -9.46 21.60 -6.92
CA PRO A 292 -10.30 21.54 -8.13
C PRO A 292 -9.62 20.85 -9.31
N THR A 293 -8.29 20.93 -9.41
CA THR A 293 -7.52 20.26 -10.47
C THR A 293 -7.54 18.76 -10.27
N TYR A 294 -7.22 18.28 -9.07
CA TYR A 294 -7.26 16.85 -8.74
C TYR A 294 -8.66 16.27 -8.86
N PHE A 295 -9.68 17.02 -8.42
CA PHE A 295 -11.07 16.65 -8.61
C PHE A 295 -11.42 16.45 -10.09
N THR A 296 -11.05 17.41 -10.95
CA THR A 296 -11.38 17.37 -12.38
C THR A 296 -10.68 16.21 -13.08
N ASP A 297 -9.38 16.02 -12.84
CA ASP A 297 -8.62 14.91 -13.42
C ASP A 297 -9.15 13.55 -12.94
N GLY A 298 -9.41 13.43 -11.63
CA GLY A 298 -9.94 12.22 -11.02
C GLY A 298 -11.36 11.86 -11.50
N ALA A 299 -12.23 12.85 -11.68
CA ALA A 299 -13.57 12.66 -12.23
C ALA A 299 -13.50 12.10 -13.68
N ALA A 300 -12.58 12.62 -14.50
CA ALA A 300 -12.36 12.10 -15.86
C ALA A 300 -11.88 10.64 -15.86
N TYR A 301 -11.03 10.24 -14.91
CA TYR A 301 -10.64 8.83 -14.75
C TYR A 301 -11.81 7.94 -14.35
N CYS A 302 -12.66 8.40 -13.43
CA CYS A 302 -13.86 7.66 -13.02
C CYS A 302 -14.85 7.52 -14.18
N GLU A 303 -15.12 8.59 -14.93
CA GLU A 303 -15.98 8.55 -16.11
C GLU A 303 -15.45 7.55 -17.17
N ALA A 304 -14.14 7.55 -17.41
CA ALA A 304 -13.52 6.59 -18.32
C ALA A 304 -13.68 5.14 -17.83
N ALA A 305 -13.55 4.90 -16.52
CA ALA A 305 -13.79 3.58 -15.93
C ALA A 305 -15.26 3.14 -16.03
N GLU A 306 -16.21 4.06 -15.83
CA GLU A 306 -17.65 3.79 -16.00
C GLU A 306 -17.97 3.42 -17.44
N ARG A 307 -17.45 4.18 -18.42
CA ARG A 307 -17.60 3.86 -19.84
C ARG A 307 -17.04 2.49 -20.18
N GLN A 308 -15.84 2.16 -19.68
CA GLN A 308 -15.22 0.86 -19.92
C GLN A 308 -16.01 -0.29 -19.28
N PHE A 309 -16.59 -0.07 -18.09
CA PHE A 309 -17.43 -1.05 -17.41
C PHE A 309 -18.80 -1.21 -18.09
N ALA A 310 -19.35 -0.13 -18.65
CA ALA A 310 -20.64 -0.12 -19.35
C ALA A 310 -20.57 -0.65 -20.79
N MET A 311 -19.39 -0.73 -21.39
CA MET A 311 -19.23 -1.33 -22.72
C MET A 311 -19.47 -2.85 -22.64
N PRO A 312 -20.42 -3.40 -23.43
CA PRO A 312 -20.54 -4.83 -23.60
C PRO A 312 -19.21 -5.41 -24.11
N SER A 313 -18.77 -6.50 -23.52
CA SER A 313 -17.63 -7.24 -24.07
C SER A 313 -18.03 -7.87 -25.41
N LEU A 314 -17.04 -8.18 -26.26
CA LEU A 314 -17.29 -8.85 -27.55
C LEU A 314 -18.07 -10.18 -27.38
N PHE A 315 -18.02 -10.78 -26.19
CA PHE A 315 -18.72 -12.01 -25.82
C PHE A 315 -20.16 -11.80 -25.33
N ASP A 316 -20.54 -10.57 -24.99
CA ASP A 316 -21.93 -10.24 -24.61
C ASP A 316 -22.84 -10.12 -25.85
N LEU A 317 -22.26 -9.87 -27.03
CA LEU A 317 -22.97 -9.76 -28.31
C LEU A 317 -23.40 -11.13 -28.89
N ASP A 318 -22.80 -12.24 -28.46
CA ASP A 318 -23.14 -13.58 -28.94
C ASP A 318 -24.36 -14.19 -28.22
N THR A 319 -24.89 -13.53 -27.18
CA THR A 319 -26.03 -14.05 -26.39
C THR A 319 -27.40 -13.52 -26.83
N GLU A 320 -27.47 -12.54 -27.73
CA GLU A 320 -28.74 -12.02 -28.28
C GLU A 320 -29.22 -12.76 -29.56
N GLY A 321 -28.53 -13.84 -29.96
CA GLY A 321 -28.79 -14.57 -31.20
C GLY A 321 -29.50 -15.92 -31.09
N VAL A 322 -30.01 -16.34 -29.93
CA VAL A 322 -30.75 -17.60 -29.78
C VAL A 322 -31.93 -17.45 -28.82
N ALA A 323 -33.07 -17.01 -29.37
CA ALA A 323 -34.41 -17.32 -28.87
C ALA A 323 -35.42 -17.30 -30.03
#